data_AF-A0A2A5VNM2-F1
#
_entry.id   AF-A0A2A5VNM2-F1
#
_cell.length_a   1.000
_cell.length_b   1.000
_cell.length_c   1.000
_cell.angle_alpha   90.00
_cell.angle_beta   90.00
_cell.angle_gamma   90.00
#
_symmetry.space_group_name_H-M   'P 1'
#
loop_
_entity.id
_entity.type
_entity.pdbx_description
1 polymer ?
#
loop_
_entity_poly.entity_id
_entity_poly.type
_entity_poly.pdbx_seq_one_letter_code
_entity_poly.pdbx_strand_id
1 'polypeptide(L)'
;MWIQDLRECCERNFDERDRGQLEVEEVRNKWRAAHSDGEVDESLLDGLERRSKLLIDAQDSEWSILLDNEDFWKVGWGSKVEE
;
A
#
# COMPACT_ATOMS: atom_id res chain seq x y z
N MET A 1 -1.61 -5.04 -10.66
CA MET A 1 -2.61 -5.73 -9.84
C MET A 1 -2.46 -5.28 -8.39
N TRP A 2 -1.54 -5.82 -7.59
CA TRP A 2 -1.43 -5.50 -6.15
C TRP A 2 -1.38 -4.01 -5.75
N ILE A 3 -0.56 -3.20 -6.42
CA ILE A 3 -0.50 -1.75 -6.12
C ILE A 3 -1.78 -1.01 -6.50
N GLN A 4 -2.47 -1.48 -7.55
CA GLN A 4 -3.77 -0.92 -7.94
C GLN A 4 -4.84 -1.37 -6.94
N ASP A 5 -4.84 -2.64 -6.52
CA ASP A 5 -5.78 -3.14 -5.51
C ASP A 5 -5.64 -2.38 -4.19
N LEU A 6 -4.39 -2.09 -3.79
CA LEU A 6 -4.09 -1.24 -2.62
C LEU A 6 -4.59 0.20 -2.80
N ARG A 7 -4.41 0.79 -4.00
CA ARG A 7 -4.88 2.15 -4.30
C ARG A 7 -6.40 2.22 -4.29
N GLU A 8 -7.07 1.28 -4.96
CA GLU A 8 -8.53 1.21 -5.04
C GLU A 8 -9.21 1.02 -3.68
N CYS A 9 -8.63 0.20 -2.78
CA CYS A 9 -9.17 0.04 -1.44
C CYS A 9 -9.06 1.32 -0.61
N CYS A 10 -7.98 2.10 -0.80
CA CYS A 10 -7.81 3.39 -0.16
C CYS A 10 -8.78 4.43 -0.74
N GLU A 11 -8.86 4.55 -2.07
CA GLU A 11 -9.72 5.53 -2.76
C GLU A 11 -11.21 5.32 -2.44
N ARG A 12 -11.67 4.07 -2.36
CA ARG A 12 -13.05 3.74 -1.97
C ARG A 12 -13.38 4.21 -0.55
N ASN A 13 -12.37 4.28 0.32
CA ASN A 13 -12.50 4.63 1.72
C ASN A 13 -11.79 5.97 2.02
N PHE A 14 -11.73 6.88 1.05
CA PHE A 14 -11.02 8.17 1.20
C PHE A 14 -11.50 8.95 2.44
N ASP A 15 -12.82 9.03 2.63
CA ASP A 15 -13.46 9.70 3.78
C ASP A 15 -13.64 8.77 5.01
N GLU A 16 -13.33 7.48 4.89
CA GLU A 16 -13.53 6.45 5.92
C GLU A 16 -12.20 5.79 6.31
N ARG A 17 -11.24 6.58 6.83
CA ARG A 17 -9.87 6.11 7.16
C ARG A 17 -9.84 4.77 7.91
N ASP A 18 -10.58 4.64 9.01
CA ASP A 18 -10.55 3.42 9.83
C ASP A 18 -10.95 2.17 9.03
N ARG A 19 -11.94 2.31 8.14
CA ARG A 19 -12.36 1.23 7.24
C ARG A 19 -11.33 0.98 6.15
N GLY A 20 -10.76 2.05 5.58
CA GLY A 20 -9.67 1.95 4.61
C GLY A 20 -8.46 1.21 5.17
N GLN A 21 -8.08 1.48 6.42
CA GLN A 21 -6.97 0.81 7.10
C GLN A 21 -7.23 -0.69 7.32
N LEU A 22 -8.47 -1.07 7.65
CA LEU A 22 -8.87 -2.48 7.72
C LEU A 22 -8.78 -3.16 6.34
N GLU A 23 -9.23 -2.51 5.26
CA GLU A 23 -9.09 -3.07 3.91
C GLU A 23 -7.61 -3.16 3.48
N VAL A 24 -6.76 -2.19 3.84
CA VAL A 24 -5.31 -2.23 3.60
C VAL A 24 -4.68 -3.44 4.31
N GLU A 25 -5.05 -3.73 5.56
CA GLU A 25 -4.62 -4.93 6.29
C GLU A 25 -5.04 -6.22 5.56
N GLU A 26 -6.28 -6.28 5.04
CA GLU A 26 -6.75 -7.45 4.29
C GLU A 26 -5.98 -7.68 2.99
N VAL A 27 -5.80 -6.63 2.18
CA VAL A 27 -5.02 -6.73 0.94
C VAL A 27 -3.57 -7.10 1.25
N ARG A 28 -3.02 -6.57 2.37
CA ARG A 28 -1.68 -6.92 2.84
C ARG A 28 -1.51 -8.39 3.14
N ASN A 29 -2.48 -9.00 3.81
CA ASN A 29 -2.45 -10.43 4.08
C ASN A 29 -2.53 -11.27 2.79
N LYS A 30 -3.29 -10.81 1.79
CA LYS A 30 -3.41 -11.50 0.48
C LYS A 30 -2.08 -11.54 -0.27
N TRP A 31 -1.39 -10.41 -0.44
CA TRP A 31 -0.12 -10.43 -1.17
C TRP A 31 1.00 -11.15 -0.39
N ARG A 32 0.95 -11.19 0.94
CA ARG A 32 1.89 -11.97 1.75
C ARG A 32 1.72 -13.47 1.54
N ALA A 33 0.47 -13.94 1.48
CA ALA A 33 0.17 -15.31 1.11
C ALA A 33 0.66 -15.61 -0.32
N ALA A 34 0.33 -14.75 -1.28
CA ALA A 34 0.78 -14.90 -2.67
C ALA A 34 2.32 -14.89 -2.80
N HIS A 35 3.03 -14.07 -2.03
CA HIS A 35 4.49 -14.11 -1.94
C HIS A 35 5.00 -15.45 -1.38
N SER A 36 4.36 -15.97 -0.32
CA SER A 36 4.69 -17.29 0.22
C SER A 36 4.51 -18.42 -0.80
N ASP A 37 3.59 -18.24 -1.75
CA ASP A 37 3.33 -19.16 -2.85
C ASP A 37 4.24 -18.90 -4.08
N GLY A 38 5.10 -17.88 -4.01
CA GLY A 38 6.04 -17.51 -5.08
C GLY A 38 5.44 -16.68 -6.22
N GLU A 39 4.22 -16.16 -6.06
CA GLU A 39 3.51 -15.38 -7.07
C GLU A 39 3.85 -13.88 -7.04
N VAL A 40 4.40 -13.40 -5.93
CA VAL A 40 4.85 -12.02 -5.73
C VAL A 40 6.34 -12.04 -5.47
N ASP A 41 7.11 -11.22 -6.18
CA ASP A 41 8.54 -11.10 -5.95
C ASP A 41 8.87 -10.23 -4.73
N GLU A 42 10.05 -10.44 -4.14
CA GLU A 42 10.50 -9.76 -2.92
C GLU A 42 10.57 -8.23 -3.10
N SER A 43 11.01 -7.75 -4.27
CA SER A 43 11.12 -6.31 -4.55
C SER A 43 9.75 -5.62 -4.59
N LEU A 44 8.78 -6.27 -5.25
CA LEU A 44 7.39 -5.83 -5.25
C LEU A 44 6.79 -5.89 -3.84
N LEU A 45 7.00 -6.98 -3.10
CA LEU A 45 6.53 -7.13 -1.72
C LEU A 45 7.04 -6.00 -0.83
N ASP A 46 8.35 -5.71 -0.88
CA ASP A 46 8.95 -4.65 -0.05
C ASP A 46 8.32 -3.28 -0.34
N GLY A 47 8.01 -3.00 -1.60
CA GLY A 47 7.34 -1.78 -2.01
C GLY A 47 5.90 -1.68 -1.49
N LEU A 48 5.17 -2.80 -1.45
CA LEU A 48 3.81 -2.90 -0.92
C LEU A 48 3.78 -2.82 0.61
N GLU A 49 4.70 -3.52 1.29
CA GLU A 49 4.83 -3.51 2.75
C GLU A 49 5.11 -2.11 3.29
N ARG A 50 6.05 -1.38 2.68
CA ARG A 50 6.36 0.00 3.07
C ARG A 50 5.15 0.92 2.97
N ARG A 51 4.40 0.84 1.88
CA ARG A 51 3.19 1.64 1.67
C ARG A 51 2.08 1.28 2.63
N SER A 52 1.78 -0.02 2.75
CA SER A 52 0.74 -0.50 3.65
C SER A 52 1.01 -0.08 5.10
N LYS A 53 2.27 -0.14 5.55
CA LYS A 53 2.65 0.34 6.88
C LYS A 53 2.31 1.82 7.08
N LEU A 54 2.67 2.68 6.12
CA LEU A 54 2.36 4.11 6.21
C LEU A 54 0.86 4.38 6.17
N LEU A 55 0.11 3.66 5.35
CA LEU A 55 -1.35 3.78 5.27
C LEU A 55 -2.04 3.34 6.57
N ILE A 56 -1.59 2.23 7.17
CA ILE A 56 -2.12 1.71 8.43
C ILE A 56 -1.78 2.64 9.61
N ASP A 57 -0.58 3.22 9.63
CA ASP A 57 -0.14 4.10 10.73
C ASP A 57 -0.67 5.55 10.59
N ALA A 58 -1.17 5.94 9.41
CA ALA A 58 -1.59 7.30 9.09
C ALA A 58 -2.74 7.78 9.98
N GLN A 59 -2.67 9.03 10.40
CA GLN A 59 -3.80 9.76 11.00
C GLN A 59 -4.66 10.42 9.92
N ASP A 60 -5.82 10.98 10.27
CA ASP A 60 -6.81 11.51 9.31
C ASP A 60 -6.20 12.48 8.28
N SER A 61 -5.39 13.44 8.74
CA SER A 61 -4.74 14.40 7.84
C SER A 61 -3.67 13.75 6.95
N GLU A 62 -2.97 12.74 7.45
CA GLU A 62 -1.90 12.05 6.72
C GLU A 62 -2.47 11.08 5.69
N TRP A 63 -3.61 10.45 6.00
CA TRP A 63 -4.33 9.55 5.11
C TRP A 63 -4.63 10.26 3.79
N SER A 64 -5.39 11.36 3.82
CA SER A 64 -5.71 12.11 2.60
C SER A 64 -4.47 12.59 1.84
N ILE A 65 -3.42 13.04 2.56
CA ILE A 65 -2.16 13.46 1.94
C ILE A 65 -1.47 12.30 1.20
N LEU A 66 -1.43 11.10 1.78
CA LEU A 66 -0.84 9.93 1.13
C LEU A 66 -1.65 9.50 -0.09
N LEU A 67 -2.98 9.50 0.03
CA LEU A 67 -3.88 9.11 -1.05
C LEU A 67 -3.76 10.04 -2.26
N ASP A 68 -3.67 11.35 -2.03
CA ASP A 68 -3.52 12.38 -3.07
C ASP A 68 -2.11 12.47 -3.68
N ASN A 69 -1.13 11.77 -3.09
CA ASN A 69 0.26 11.83 -3.54
C ASN A 69 0.50 10.85 -4.71
N GLU A 70 0.47 11.35 -5.95
CA GLU A 70 0.76 10.51 -7.12
C GLU A 70 2.16 9.87 -7.10
N ASP A 71 3.17 10.52 -6.51
CA ASP A 71 4.51 9.93 -6.39
C ASP A 71 4.52 8.72 -5.46
N PHE A 72 3.68 8.71 -4.42
CA PHE A 72 3.50 7.57 -3.52
C PHE A 72 3.06 6.31 -4.28
N TRP A 73 2.27 6.46 -5.34
CA TRP A 73 1.75 5.34 -6.13
C TRP A 73 2.68 4.91 -7.28
N LYS A 74 3.77 5.64 -7.56
CA LYS A 74 4.70 5.29 -8.65
C LYS A 74 5.54 4.07 -8.33
N VAL A 75 5.80 3.25 -9.35
CA VAL A 75 6.73 2.13 -9.28
C VAL A 75 8.11 2.63 -8.82
N GLY A 76 8.76 1.89 -7.92
CA GLY A 76 10.07 2.25 -7.39
C GLY A 76 10.07 3.29 -6.26
N TRP A 77 8.92 3.85 -5.87
CA TRP A 77 8.85 4.77 -4.73
C TRP A 77 9.46 4.15 -3.46
N GLY A 78 10.27 4.95 -2.76
CA GLY A 78 10.94 4.54 -1.53
C GLY A 78 12.07 3.52 -1.74
N SER A 79 12.31 3.03 -2.96
CA SER A 79 13.48 2.22 -3.27
C SER A 79 14.72 3.12 -3.25
N LYS A 80 15.67 2.84 -2.37
CA LYS A 80 17.02 3.38 -2.51
C LYS A 80 17.64 2.62 -3.67
N VAL A 81 17.62 3.21 -4.87
CA VAL A 81 18.62 2.83 -5.85
C VAL A 81 19.94 3.34 -5.25
N GLU A 82 20.70 2.45 -4.61
CA GLU A 82 22.10 2.75 -4.33
C GLU A 82 22.77 2.92 -5.70
N GLU A 83 23.19 4.15 -6.02
CA GLU A 83 24.11 4.45 -7.13
C GLU A 83 25.50 3.86 -6.84
#